data_AF-A0A068T610-F1
#
_entry.id   AF-A0A068T610-F1
#
_cell.length_a   1.000
_cell.length_b   1.000
_cell.length_c   1.000
_cell.angle_alpha   90.00
_cell.angle_beta   90.00
_cell.angle_gamma   90.00
#
_symmetry.space_group_name_H-M   'P 1'
#
loop_
_entity.id
_entity.type
_entity.pdbx_description
1 polymer ?
#
loop_
_entity_poly.entity_id
_entity_poly.type
_entity_poly.pdbx_seq_one_letter_code
_entity_poly.pdbx_strand_id
1 'polypeptide(L)'
;MHNVAMTKLLDRAIEAAKELPAEMQDEIAEILLSFMGKDDGDVYQLTPEEEADLEEADREIERGEVVGEEVVRTILAKYLR
;
A
#
# COMPACT_ATOMS: atom_id res chain seq x y z
N MET A 1 8.05 -13.73 28.19
CA MET A 1 9.44 -13.39 27.81
C MET A 1 9.35 -12.30 26.77
N HIS A 2 10.10 -11.21 26.91
CA HIS A 2 10.09 -10.13 25.91
C HIS A 2 10.95 -10.56 24.70
N ASN A 3 10.37 -10.52 23.50
CA ASN A 3 11.12 -10.82 22.27
C ASN A 3 12.01 -9.62 21.91
N VAL A 4 13.34 -9.80 21.96
CA VAL A 4 14.34 -8.72 21.80
C VAL A 4 14.32 -8.11 20.38
N ALA A 5 13.79 -8.83 19.39
CA ALA A 5 13.65 -8.33 18.02
C ALA A 5 12.37 -7.48 17.79
N MET A 6 11.39 -7.54 18.70
CA MET A 6 10.10 -6.88 18.53
C MET A 6 9.95 -5.69 19.45
N THR A 7 9.25 -4.66 18.96
CA THR A 7 8.86 -3.54 19.83
C THR A 7 7.93 -4.04 20.93
N LYS A 8 7.97 -3.40 22.10
CA LYS A 8 7.10 -3.75 23.24
C LYS A 8 5.61 -3.72 22.89
N LEU A 9 5.21 -2.82 21.99
CA LEU A 9 3.82 -2.71 21.56
C LEU A 9 3.41 -3.89 20.69
N LEU A 10 4.25 -4.26 19.71
CA LEU A 10 3.96 -5.38 18.81
C LEU A 10 3.99 -6.72 19.54
N ASP A 11 4.94 -6.91 20.46
CA ASP A 11 5.01 -8.08 21.35
C ASP A 11 3.71 -8.28 22.14
N ARG A 12 3.20 -7.20 22.77
CA ARG A 12 1.92 -7.22 23.49
C ARG A 12 0.73 -7.49 22.57
N ALA A 13 0.73 -6.92 21.35
CA ALA A 13 -0.34 -7.14 20.38
C ALA A 13 -0.41 -8.62 19.95
N ILE A 14 0.74 -9.26 19.67
CA ILE A 14 0.79 -10.68 19.34
C ILE A 14 0.32 -11.54 20.51
N GLU A 15 0.74 -11.27 21.74
CA GLU A 15 0.26 -12.02 22.91
C GLU A 15 -1.25 -11.89 23.10
N ALA A 16 -1.82 -10.70 22.88
CA ALA A 16 -3.27 -10.51 22.94
C ALA A 16 -4.01 -11.23 21.80
N ALA A 17 -3.43 -11.26 20.59
CA ALA A 17 -4.03 -11.89 19.42
C ALA A 17 -4.19 -13.41 19.60
N LYS A 18 -3.30 -14.08 20.34
CA LYS A 18 -3.38 -15.54 20.61
C LYS A 18 -4.68 -15.98 21.27
N GLU A 19 -5.33 -15.09 22.01
CA GLU A 19 -6.57 -15.38 22.73
C GLU A 19 -7.84 -15.14 21.87
N LEU A 20 -7.68 -14.62 20.65
CA LEU A 20 -8.80 -14.38 19.73
C LEU A 20 -9.26 -15.68 19.04
N PRO A 21 -10.50 -15.72 18.50
CA PRO A 21 -10.90 -16.79 17.59
C PRO A 21 -9.96 -16.90 16.38
N ALA A 22 -9.79 -18.12 15.85
CA ALA A 22 -8.87 -18.39 14.73
C ALA A 22 -9.10 -17.46 13.52
N GLU A 23 -10.37 -17.24 13.14
CA GLU A 23 -10.74 -16.33 12.04
C GLU A 23 -10.21 -14.91 12.25
N MET A 24 -10.31 -14.37 13.47
CA MET A 24 -9.78 -13.03 13.79
C MET A 24 -8.25 -13.01 13.87
N GLN A 25 -7.61 -14.13 14.22
CA GLN A 25 -6.16 -14.24 14.17
C GLN A 25 -5.66 -14.17 12.72
N ASP A 26 -6.36 -14.87 11.81
CA ASP A 26 -6.04 -14.90 10.39
C ASP A 26 -6.26 -13.52 9.74
N GLU A 27 -7.36 -12.83 10.04
CA GLU A 27 -7.60 -11.46 9.56
C GLU A 27 -6.49 -10.48 9.98
N ILE A 28 -6.05 -10.55 11.25
CA ILE A 28 -4.95 -9.70 11.74
C ILE A 28 -3.63 -10.08 11.04
N ALA A 29 -3.40 -11.37 10.80
CA ALA A 29 -2.22 -11.84 10.09
C ALA A 29 -2.19 -11.33 8.64
N GLU A 30 -3.31 -11.40 7.91
CA GLU A 30 -3.43 -10.88 6.54
C GLU A 30 -3.13 -9.38 6.46
N ILE A 31 -3.65 -8.59 7.41
CA ILE A 31 -3.36 -7.14 7.47
C ILE A 31 -1.86 -6.90 7.71
N LEU A 32 -1.23 -7.64 8.62
CA LEU A 32 0.19 -7.50 8.88
C LEU A 32 1.04 -7.93 7.67
N LEU A 33 0.64 -9.01 6.98
CA LEU A 33 1.30 -9.50 5.78
C LEU A 33 1.21 -8.49 4.64
N SER A 34 0.05 -7.86 4.41
CA SER A 34 -0.10 -6.82 3.39
C SER A 34 0.76 -5.57 3.66
N PHE A 35 0.89 -5.13 4.91
CA PHE A 35 1.83 -4.06 5.26
C PHE A 35 3.29 -4.41 4.97
N MET A 36 3.63 -5.70 4.94
CA MET A 36 4.97 -6.18 4.61
C MET A 36 5.15 -6.50 3.12
N GLY A 37 4.10 -6.36 2.29
CA GLY A 37 4.09 -6.85 0.91
C GLY A 37 4.31 -8.37 0.84
N LYS A 38 3.83 -9.09 1.86
CA LYS A 38 3.92 -10.55 2.01
C LYS A 38 2.55 -11.19 2.06
N ASP A 39 1.50 -10.44 1.77
CA ASP A 39 0.21 -11.02 1.49
C ASP A 39 0.32 -11.87 0.22
N ASP A 40 -0.30 -13.03 0.23
CA ASP A 40 -0.51 -13.86 -0.97
C ASP A 40 -1.58 -13.23 -1.90
N GLY A 41 -2.03 -12.01 -1.61
CA GLY A 41 -2.90 -11.24 -2.48
C GLY A 41 -2.18 -10.95 -3.80
N ASP A 42 -2.87 -11.16 -4.91
CA ASP A 42 -2.34 -10.87 -6.24
C ASP A 42 -1.99 -9.38 -6.34
N VAL A 43 -0.72 -9.03 -6.11
CA VAL A 43 -0.18 -7.73 -6.50
C VAL A 43 -0.42 -7.61 -7.99
N TYR A 44 -1.20 -6.61 -8.39
CA TYR A 44 -1.49 -6.38 -9.81
C TYR A 44 -0.18 -6.24 -10.59
N GLN A 45 0.06 -7.20 -11.48
CA GLN A 45 1.20 -7.18 -12.37
C GLN A 45 0.83 -6.34 -13.59
N LEU A 46 1.54 -5.23 -13.76
CA LEU A 46 1.36 -4.39 -14.95
C LEU A 46 1.57 -5.24 -16.21
N THR A 47 0.74 -5.00 -17.21
CA THR A 47 1.03 -5.46 -18.56
C THR A 47 2.26 -4.71 -19.10
N PRO A 48 2.97 -5.26 -20.10
CA PRO A 48 4.10 -4.56 -20.71
C PRO A 48 3.73 -3.19 -21.30
N GLU A 49 2.47 -3.01 -21.70
CA GLU A 49 1.95 -1.73 -22.19
C GLU A 49 1.82 -0.72 -21.05
N GLU A 50 1.23 -1.12 -19.92
CA GLU A 50 1.10 -0.23 -18.75
C GLU A 50 2.45 0.12 -18.12
N GLU A 51 3.40 -0.82 -18.11
CA GLU A 51 4.77 -0.53 -17.66
C GLU A 51 5.44 0.50 -18.58
N ALA A 52 5.30 0.35 -19.91
CA ALA A 52 5.84 1.31 -20.87
C ALA A 52 5.18 2.69 -20.77
N ASP A 53 3.88 2.76 -20.48
CA ASP A 53 3.15 4.00 -20.26
C ASP A 53 3.67 4.75 -19.02
N LEU A 54 3.96 4.03 -17.93
CA LEU A 54 4.56 4.62 -16.73
C LEU A 54 5.99 5.09 -16.99
N GLU A 55 6.81 4.32 -17.72
CA GLU A 55 8.15 4.76 -18.10
C GLU A 55 8.12 6.04 -18.94
N GLU A 56 7.13 6.21 -19.82
CA GLU A 56 6.97 7.47 -20.56
C GLU A 56 6.53 8.62 -19.66
N ALA A 57 5.59 8.38 -18.75
CA ALA A 57 5.16 9.38 -17.78
C ALA A 57 6.34 9.88 -16.91
N ASP A 58 7.25 8.98 -16.49
CA ASP A 58 8.46 9.37 -15.77
C ASP A 58 9.37 10.27 -16.63
N ARG A 59 9.53 9.95 -17.92
CA ARG A 59 10.30 10.79 -18.85
C ARG A 59 9.61 12.15 -19.09
N GLU A 60 8.28 12.22 -19.14
CA GLU A 60 7.53 13.49 -19.21
C GLU A 60 7.79 14.35 -17.98
N ILE A 61 7.81 13.75 -16.78
CA ILE A 61 8.14 14.44 -15.52
C ILE A 61 9.56 15.02 -15.57
N GLU A 62 10.54 14.24 -16.02
CA GLU A 62 11.93 14.71 -16.18
C GLU A 62 12.05 15.87 -17.17
N ARG A 63 11.25 15.86 -18.25
CA ARG A 63 11.18 16.95 -19.22
C ARG A 63 10.37 18.16 -18.71
N GLY A 64 9.65 18.02 -17.61
CA GLY A 64 8.74 19.04 -17.09
C GLY A 64 7.46 19.19 -17.90
N GLU A 65 7.08 18.17 -18.67
CA GLU A 65 5.86 18.12 -19.50
C GLU A 65 4.61 17.81 -18.66
N VAL A 66 4.53 18.40 -17.47
CA VAL A 66 3.42 18.23 -16.54
C VAL A 66 2.50 19.45 -16.55
N VAL A 67 1.21 19.22 -16.37
CA VAL A 67 0.24 20.31 -16.19
C VAL A 67 0.41 20.97 -14.83
N GLY A 68 0.20 22.29 -14.78
CA GLY A 68 0.27 23.04 -13.52
C GLY A 68 -0.86 22.70 -12.55
N GLU A 69 -0.61 22.90 -11.25
CA GLU A 69 -1.53 22.57 -10.16
C GLU A 69 -2.94 23.16 -10.33
N GLU A 70 -3.05 24.40 -10.80
CA GLU A 70 -4.34 25.07 -11.01
C GLU A 70 -5.21 24.37 -12.05
N VAL A 71 -4.58 23.83 -13.10
CA VAL A 71 -5.26 23.04 -14.14
C VAL A 71 -5.77 21.73 -13.54
N VAL A 72 -4.93 21.06 -12.73
CA VAL A 72 -5.31 19.82 -12.03
C VAL A 72 -6.51 20.07 -11.11
N ARG A 73 -6.46 21.13 -10.29
CA ARG A 73 -7.57 21.53 -9.38
C ARG A 73 -8.85 21.80 -10.15
N THR A 74 -8.76 22.50 -11.29
CA THR A 74 -9.90 22.79 -12.16
C THR A 74 -10.53 21.52 -12.72
N ILE A 75 -9.73 20.56 -13.15
CA ILE A 75 -10.21 19.27 -13.67
C ILE A 75 -10.86 18.46 -12.55
N LEU A 76 -10.19 18.34 -11.40
CA LEU A 76 -10.66 17.53 -10.28
C LEU A 76 -11.97 18.06 -9.70
N ALA A 77 -12.16 19.38 -9.66
CA ALA A 77 -13.42 20.02 -9.24
C ALA A 77 -14.64 19.58 -10.06
N LYS A 78 -14.47 19.09 -11.29
CA LYS A 78 -15.57 18.56 -12.12
C LYS A 78 -16.12 17.22 -11.59
N TYR A 79 -15.29 16.44 -10.89
CA TYR A 79 -15.60 15.07 -10.47
C TYR A 79 -15.87 14.94 -8.96
N LEU A 80 -15.41 15.89 -8.14
CA LEU A 80 -15.63 15.92 -6.69
C LEU A 80 -17.00 16.49 -6.28
N ARG A 81 -18.08 16.11 -6.96
CA ARG A 81 -19.42 16.65 -6.69
C ARG A 81 -20.06 16.11 -5.41
#